data_AF-A0A0K2VWB5-F1
#
_entry.id   AF-A0A0K2VWB5-F1
#
_cell.length_a   1.000
_cell.length_b   1.000
_cell.length_c   1.000
_cell.angle_alpha   90.00
_cell.angle_beta   90.00
_cell.angle_gamma   90.00
#
_symmetry.space_group_name_H-M   'P 1'
#
loop_
_entity.id
_entity.type
_entity.pdbx_description
1 polymer ?
#
loop_
_entity_poly.entity_id
_entity_poly.type
_entity_poly.pdbx_seq_one_letter_code
_entity_poly.pdbx_strand_id
1 'polypeptide(L)'
;MPALSTTQVRADPVKVWATGAYSFSDELGGFRITGASGIGTKEDPLVIKEELNSATPVTLTIRATKPIEPFGKAGEVANGVMYMRIDVLNNSALPWVEFQFELQEILDQPSVFGDGLSFDQRNKTPDNIWSSNFADFERKFEPYDQLLFRNGKVDPLKTATFDFLITDYTPRWTFYIVQDPRIPTG
;
A
#
# COMPACT_ATOMS: atom_id res chain seq x y z
N MET A 1 13.98 -33.70 40.31
CA MET A 1 13.91 -33.32 38.89
C MET A 1 12.81 -32.27 38.75
N PRO A 2 13.12 -30.98 38.52
CA PRO A 2 12.07 -30.01 38.22
C PRO A 2 11.72 -30.07 36.73
N ALA A 3 10.43 -30.09 36.41
CA ALA A 3 9.94 -29.99 35.05
C ALA A 3 10.06 -28.53 34.57
N LEU A 4 10.71 -28.34 33.42
CA LEU A 4 10.74 -27.07 32.71
C LEU A 4 9.37 -26.83 32.08
N SER A 5 8.65 -25.81 32.53
CA SER A 5 7.48 -25.29 31.82
C SER A 5 7.95 -24.54 30.58
N THR A 6 7.70 -25.12 29.41
CA THR A 6 7.89 -24.45 28.12
C THR A 6 6.79 -23.39 27.98
N THR A 7 7.14 -22.11 28.15
CA THR A 7 6.25 -21.01 27.81
C THR A 7 6.04 -21.01 26.30
N GLN A 8 4.89 -21.51 25.86
CA GLN A 8 4.47 -21.43 24.47
C GLN A 8 4.15 -19.96 24.17
N VAL A 9 5.06 -19.28 23.47
CA VAL A 9 4.81 -17.94 22.93
C VAL A 9 3.72 -18.10 21.88
N ARG A 10 2.48 -17.77 22.27
CA ARG A 10 1.40 -17.62 21.32
C ARG A 10 1.64 -16.29 20.61
N ALA A 11 2.02 -16.34 19.33
CA ALA A 11 1.98 -15.15 18.51
C ALA A 11 0.55 -14.61 18.57
N ASP A 12 0.40 -13.33 18.92
CA ASP A 12 -0.89 -12.68 18.85
C ASP A 12 -1.42 -12.82 17.41
N PRO A 13 -2.74 -13.00 17.21
CA PRO A 13 -3.30 -13.09 15.88
C PRO A 13 -2.89 -11.84 15.09
N VAL A 14 -2.25 -12.04 13.94
CA VAL A 14 -1.95 -10.95 13.00
C VAL A 14 -3.26 -10.21 12.73
N LYS A 15 -3.29 -8.91 13.01
CA LYS A 15 -4.48 -8.11 12.80
C LYS A 15 -4.67 -7.88 11.31
N VAL A 16 -5.74 -8.45 10.76
CA VAL A 16 -6.08 -8.31 9.34
C VAL A 16 -7.29 -7.40 9.20
N TRP A 17 -7.20 -6.44 8.28
CA TRP A 17 -8.27 -5.49 7.96
C TRP A 17 -8.93 -5.88 6.65
N ALA A 18 -10.13 -6.46 6.70
CA ALA A 18 -10.86 -6.89 5.49
C ALA A 18 -11.82 -5.79 5.01
N THR A 19 -11.78 -5.49 3.71
CA THR A 19 -12.74 -4.59 3.05
C THR A 19 -12.83 -4.88 1.56
N GLY A 20 -14.00 -4.66 0.95
CA GLY A 20 -14.25 -5.02 -0.45
C GLY A 20 -14.02 -6.51 -0.72
N ALA A 21 -13.14 -6.80 -1.67
CA ALA A 21 -12.71 -8.16 -2.02
C ALA A 21 -11.29 -8.50 -1.52
N TYR A 22 -10.74 -7.68 -0.62
CA TYR A 22 -9.35 -7.77 -0.19
C TYR A 22 -9.20 -7.70 1.33
N SER A 23 -8.00 -8.01 1.78
CA SER A 23 -7.55 -7.79 3.15
C SER A 23 -6.16 -7.17 3.17
N PHE A 24 -5.93 -6.38 4.21
CA PHE A 24 -4.75 -5.54 4.38
C PHE A 24 -4.10 -5.85 5.73
N SER A 25 -2.77 -5.91 5.75
CA SER A 25 -2.01 -6.32 6.93
C SER A 25 -0.69 -5.57 7.04
N ASP A 26 -0.39 -5.12 8.26
CA ASP A 26 0.88 -4.53 8.71
C ASP A 26 1.82 -5.59 9.33
N GLU A 27 1.63 -6.87 8.99
CA GLU A 27 2.36 -8.02 9.56
C GLU A 27 3.89 -7.98 9.43
N LEU A 28 4.41 -7.22 8.47
CA LEU A 28 5.85 -7.04 8.25
C LEU A 28 6.44 -5.95 9.16
N GLY A 29 5.59 -5.21 9.89
CA GLY A 29 5.99 -4.22 10.89
C GLY A 29 6.41 -2.86 10.33
N GLY A 30 6.87 -1.98 11.24
CA GLY A 30 7.34 -0.62 10.92
C GLY A 30 6.24 0.46 10.85
N PHE A 31 5.00 0.06 10.61
CA PHE A 31 3.82 0.92 10.59
C PHE A 31 2.63 0.23 11.26
N ARG A 32 1.52 0.95 11.42
CA ARG A 32 0.29 0.41 11.97
C ARG A 32 -0.92 0.81 11.14
N ILE A 33 -1.72 -0.16 10.72
CA ILE A 33 -3.04 0.11 10.13
C ILE A 33 -4.03 0.40 11.26
N THR A 34 -4.80 1.46 11.09
CA THR A 34 -5.80 1.97 12.05
C THR A 34 -7.23 1.92 11.49
N GLY A 35 -7.39 1.69 10.18
CA GLY A 35 -8.70 1.50 9.54
C GLY A 35 -8.58 1.03 8.10
N ALA A 36 -9.60 0.34 7.61
CA ALA A 36 -9.78 0.03 6.20
C ALA A 36 -11.28 0.10 5.83
N SER A 37 -11.60 0.59 4.63
CA SER A 37 -12.98 0.67 4.12
C SER A 37 -13.05 0.69 2.59
N GLY A 38 -14.27 0.65 2.05
CA GLY A 38 -14.55 0.79 0.61
C GLY A 38 -14.44 -0.51 -0.18
N ILE A 39 -14.83 -0.47 -1.45
CA ILE A 39 -14.92 -1.65 -2.32
C ILE A 39 -13.97 -1.63 -3.53
N GLY A 40 -13.33 -0.50 -3.81
CA GLY A 40 -12.30 -0.36 -4.83
C GLY A 40 -12.76 0.24 -6.17
N THR A 41 -13.91 0.92 -6.19
CA THR A 41 -14.34 1.71 -7.37
C THR A 41 -13.81 3.14 -7.28
N LYS A 42 -13.92 3.93 -8.37
CA LYS A 42 -13.51 5.33 -8.37
C LYS A 42 -14.32 6.17 -7.34
N GLU A 43 -15.59 5.85 -7.18
CA GLU A 43 -16.51 6.55 -6.26
C GLU A 43 -16.45 6.01 -4.82
N ASP A 44 -15.97 4.77 -4.63
CA ASP A 44 -15.80 4.11 -3.33
C ASP A 44 -14.45 3.36 -3.29
N PRO A 45 -13.33 4.11 -3.23
CA PRO A 45 -11.99 3.53 -3.27
C PRO A 45 -11.72 2.69 -2.03
N LEU A 46 -10.79 1.74 -2.13
CA LEU A 46 -10.23 1.07 -0.96
C LEU A 46 -9.41 2.08 -0.16
N VAL A 47 -9.93 2.50 0.99
CA VAL A 47 -9.28 3.49 1.86
C VAL A 47 -8.56 2.76 2.98
N ILE A 48 -7.24 2.97 3.08
CA ILE A 48 -6.39 2.49 4.18
C ILE A 48 -5.98 3.68 5.02
N LYS A 49 -6.18 3.58 6.34
CA LYS A 49 -5.71 4.56 7.32
C LYS A 49 -4.58 3.95 8.11
N GLU A 50 -3.45 4.63 8.16
CA GLU A 50 -2.24 4.08 8.76
C GLU A 50 -1.35 5.15 9.38
N GLU A 51 -0.37 4.69 10.16
CA GLU A 51 0.56 5.51 10.91
C GLU A 51 1.97 4.93 10.79
N LEU A 52 2.91 5.74 10.29
CA LEU A 52 4.33 5.39 10.21
C LEU A 52 5.07 6.01 11.39
N ASN A 53 5.68 5.15 12.23
CA ASN A 53 6.39 5.56 13.44
C ASN A 53 7.88 5.88 13.21
N SER A 54 8.34 5.69 11.98
CA SER A 54 9.71 5.99 11.54
C SER A 54 9.70 6.39 10.07
N ALA A 55 10.79 7.00 9.60
CA ALA A 55 10.96 7.37 8.20
C ALA A 55 11.80 6.33 7.43
N THR A 56 11.58 5.05 7.73
CA THR A 56 12.16 3.93 6.98
C THR A 56 11.09 3.28 6.10
N PRO A 57 11.47 2.62 4.99
CA PRO A 57 10.53 1.87 4.18
C PRO A 57 9.74 0.84 5.00
N VAL A 58 8.46 0.70 4.69
CA VAL A 58 7.55 -0.31 5.27
C VAL A 58 6.77 -1.00 4.16
N THR A 59 6.26 -2.21 4.42
CA THR A 59 5.58 -2.99 3.40
C THR A 59 4.17 -3.38 3.83
N LEU A 60 3.18 -2.87 3.11
CA LEU A 60 1.78 -3.25 3.24
C LEU A 60 1.51 -4.55 2.49
N THR A 61 0.94 -5.54 3.17
CA THR A 61 0.54 -6.80 2.53
C THR A 61 -0.93 -6.75 2.13
N ILE A 62 -1.23 -7.05 0.87
CA ILE A 62 -2.59 -7.08 0.32
C ILE A 62 -2.91 -8.51 -0.13
N ARG A 63 -4.09 -9.01 0.24
CA ARG A 63 -4.56 -10.33 -0.17
C ARG A 63 -5.97 -10.32 -0.70
N ALA A 64 -6.21 -11.00 -1.81
CA ALA A 64 -7.56 -11.31 -2.26
C ALA A 64 -8.26 -12.20 -1.22
N THR A 65 -9.49 -11.84 -0.84
CA THR A 65 -10.35 -12.63 0.08
C THR A 65 -11.52 -13.28 -0.64
N LYS A 66 -11.67 -13.01 -1.93
CA LYS A 66 -12.70 -13.53 -2.83
C LYS A 66 -12.04 -14.09 -4.10
N PRO A 67 -12.76 -14.87 -4.93
CA PRO A 67 -12.21 -15.36 -6.19
C PRO A 67 -11.62 -14.24 -7.04
N ILE A 68 -10.54 -14.55 -7.76
CA ILE A 68 -9.88 -13.62 -8.69
C ILE A 68 -10.58 -13.72 -10.04
N GLU A 69 -11.21 -12.62 -10.45
CA GLU A 69 -11.89 -12.47 -11.73
C GLU A 69 -11.55 -11.09 -12.29
N PRO A 70 -10.53 -10.96 -13.18
CA PRO A 70 -9.97 -9.65 -13.56
C PRO A 70 -10.98 -8.66 -14.13
N PHE A 71 -12.04 -9.14 -14.77
CA PHE A 71 -13.11 -8.33 -15.36
C PHE A 71 -14.42 -8.36 -14.55
N GLY A 72 -14.37 -8.92 -13.35
CA GLY A 72 -15.51 -9.01 -12.45
C GLY A 72 -15.83 -7.69 -11.76
N LYS A 73 -16.96 -7.69 -11.04
CA LYS A 73 -17.47 -6.50 -10.36
C LYS A 73 -16.75 -6.28 -9.02
N ALA A 74 -16.25 -5.05 -8.82
CA ALA A 74 -15.58 -4.65 -7.59
C ALA A 74 -16.45 -4.95 -6.34
N GLY A 75 -15.81 -5.41 -5.28
CA GLY A 75 -16.47 -5.81 -4.03
C GLY A 75 -17.13 -7.19 -4.07
N GLU A 76 -17.51 -7.74 -5.22
CA GLU A 76 -18.03 -9.12 -5.33
C GLU A 76 -16.90 -10.14 -5.52
N VAL A 77 -15.84 -9.74 -6.23
CA VAL A 77 -14.65 -10.54 -6.56
C VAL A 77 -13.41 -9.65 -6.53
N ALA A 78 -12.23 -10.27 -6.40
CA ALA A 78 -10.97 -9.55 -6.58
C ALA A 78 -10.77 -9.36 -8.09
N ASN A 79 -10.93 -8.13 -8.56
CA ASN A 79 -10.82 -7.79 -9.98
C ASN A 79 -9.49 -7.08 -10.28
N GLY A 80 -9.23 -6.82 -11.56
CA GLY A 80 -7.92 -6.30 -11.98
C GLY A 80 -7.77 -4.79 -11.89
N VAL A 81 -8.71 -4.08 -11.24
CA VAL A 81 -8.72 -2.61 -11.16
C VAL A 81 -9.12 -2.19 -9.76
N MET A 82 -8.17 -1.66 -9.01
CA MET A 82 -8.33 -1.24 -7.61
C MET A 82 -8.04 0.25 -7.47
N TYR A 83 -9.08 1.07 -7.27
CA TYR A 83 -8.88 2.45 -6.82
C TYR A 83 -8.55 2.44 -5.33
N MET A 84 -7.42 3.04 -4.98
CA MET A 84 -6.86 3.05 -3.64
C MET A 84 -6.74 4.48 -3.13
N ARG A 85 -6.98 4.64 -1.83
CA ARG A 85 -6.59 5.80 -1.04
C ARG A 85 -5.81 5.35 0.16
N ILE A 86 -4.65 5.95 0.41
CA ILE A 86 -3.91 5.74 1.67
C ILE A 86 -3.80 7.08 2.40
N ASP A 87 -4.38 7.12 3.60
CA ASP A 87 -4.23 8.21 4.57
C ASP A 87 -3.14 7.83 5.57
N VAL A 88 -1.98 8.48 5.46
CA VAL A 88 -0.79 8.16 6.26
C VAL A 88 -0.51 9.27 7.26
N LEU A 89 -0.60 8.95 8.56
CA LEU A 89 -0.11 9.82 9.63
C LEU A 89 1.41 9.73 9.72
N ASN A 90 2.08 10.87 9.59
CA ASN A 90 3.50 10.98 9.88
C ASN A 90 3.75 11.02 11.39
N ASN A 91 3.96 9.86 12.02
CA ASN A 91 4.41 9.78 13.40
C ASN A 91 5.92 9.47 13.53
N SER A 92 6.70 9.82 12.49
CA SER A 92 8.14 9.50 12.42
C SER A 92 9.07 10.49 13.12
N ALA A 93 8.52 11.56 13.71
CA ALA A 93 9.23 12.72 14.25
C ALA A 93 10.07 13.53 13.24
N LEU A 94 10.17 13.09 11.98
CA LEU A 94 10.89 13.78 10.91
C LEU A 94 9.91 14.22 9.81
N PRO A 95 10.13 15.38 9.18
CA PRO A 95 9.32 15.79 8.04
C PRO A 95 9.63 14.90 6.82
N TRP A 96 8.61 14.63 6.01
CA TRP A 96 8.78 13.99 4.71
C TRP A 96 8.79 15.04 3.61
N VAL A 97 9.67 14.89 2.63
CA VAL A 97 9.81 15.77 1.45
C VAL A 97 9.52 15.07 0.12
N GLU A 98 9.55 13.74 0.14
CA GLU A 98 9.03 12.88 -0.93
C GLU A 98 8.38 11.65 -0.29
N PHE A 99 7.52 10.97 -1.04
CA PHE A 99 6.93 9.71 -0.63
C PHE A 99 6.84 8.79 -1.84
N GLN A 100 7.44 7.61 -1.76
CA GLN A 100 7.44 6.64 -2.86
C GLN A 100 6.60 5.43 -2.50
N PHE A 101 5.82 4.97 -3.46
CA PHE A 101 5.22 3.65 -3.47
C PHE A 101 5.94 2.75 -4.47
N GLU A 102 6.06 1.47 -4.16
CA GLU A 102 6.54 0.41 -5.07
C GLU A 102 5.57 -0.76 -5.01
N LEU A 103 5.20 -1.31 -6.17
CA LEU A 103 4.43 -2.55 -6.24
C LEU A 103 5.36 -3.76 -6.31
N GLN A 104 4.98 -4.83 -5.61
CA GLN A 104 5.71 -6.09 -5.64
C GLN A 104 4.74 -7.26 -5.75
N GLU A 105 4.82 -8.06 -6.81
CA GLU A 105 4.10 -9.35 -6.89
C GLU A 105 4.69 -10.35 -5.86
N ILE A 106 6.02 -10.35 -5.74
CA ILE A 106 6.77 -11.20 -4.81
C ILE A 106 7.52 -10.31 -3.83
N LEU A 107 7.40 -10.59 -2.53
CA LEU A 107 8.03 -9.81 -1.47
C LEU A 107 9.53 -9.63 -1.72
N ASP A 108 10.00 -8.39 -1.60
CA ASP A 108 11.38 -7.96 -1.82
C ASP A 108 11.91 -8.17 -3.25
N GLN A 109 11.00 -8.39 -4.22
CA GLN A 109 11.33 -8.45 -5.63
C GLN A 109 10.60 -7.33 -6.38
N PRO A 110 11.33 -6.47 -7.09
CA PRO A 110 10.73 -5.44 -7.93
C PRO A 110 9.76 -6.03 -8.96
N SER A 111 8.60 -5.40 -9.11
CA SER A 111 7.61 -5.70 -10.15
C SER A 111 8.17 -5.41 -11.54
N VAL A 112 7.91 -6.29 -12.50
CA VAL A 112 8.37 -6.16 -13.88
C VAL A 112 7.18 -6.11 -14.82
N PHE A 113 7.30 -5.44 -15.97
CA PHE A 113 6.22 -5.27 -16.95
C PHE A 113 5.36 -6.50 -17.27
N GLY A 114 5.95 -7.70 -17.22
CA GLY A 114 5.28 -8.95 -17.56
C GLY A 114 4.44 -9.59 -16.46
N ASP A 115 4.50 -9.11 -15.21
CA ASP A 115 3.74 -9.72 -14.09
C ASP A 115 2.27 -9.30 -14.05
N GLY A 116 1.95 -8.14 -14.63
CA GLY A 116 0.59 -7.60 -14.73
C GLY A 116 0.18 -6.68 -13.59
N LEU A 117 1.11 -6.26 -12.73
CA LEU A 117 0.90 -5.32 -11.63
C LEU A 117 1.41 -3.92 -12.02
N SER A 118 0.60 -2.86 -11.88
CA SER A 118 1.06 -1.50 -12.24
C SER A 118 0.25 -0.36 -11.61
N PHE A 119 0.84 0.83 -11.55
CA PHE A 119 0.15 2.10 -11.26
C PHE A 119 -0.41 2.76 -12.53
N ASP A 120 -1.48 2.17 -13.08
CA ASP A 120 -2.21 2.67 -14.25
C ASP A 120 -1.30 2.98 -15.46
N GLN A 121 -0.41 2.04 -15.81
CA GLN A 121 0.67 2.26 -16.79
C GLN A 121 0.17 2.67 -18.19
N ARG A 122 -1.03 2.23 -18.60
CA ARG A 122 -1.59 2.56 -19.92
C ARG A 122 -2.10 3.99 -20.03
N ASN A 123 -2.42 4.64 -18.91
CA ASN A 123 -2.97 5.98 -18.91
C ASN A 123 -1.86 7.04 -18.96
N LYS A 124 -1.83 7.81 -20.05
CA LYS A 124 -0.83 8.87 -20.25
C LYS A 124 -1.11 10.15 -19.45
N THR A 125 -2.37 10.37 -19.05
CA THR A 125 -2.83 11.57 -18.33
C THR A 125 -3.76 11.17 -17.20
N PRO A 126 -3.22 10.55 -16.13
CA PRO A 126 -4.02 10.04 -15.03
C PRO A 126 -4.70 11.17 -14.25
N ASP A 127 -6.03 11.06 -14.07
CA ASP A 127 -6.85 11.93 -13.21
C ASP A 127 -7.13 11.30 -11.84
N ASN A 128 -6.55 10.13 -11.61
CA ASN A 128 -6.72 9.23 -10.47
C ASN A 128 -5.47 9.15 -9.58
N ILE A 129 -4.38 9.84 -9.94
CA ILE A 129 -3.16 9.94 -9.13
C ILE A 129 -3.07 11.33 -8.53
N TRP A 130 -3.11 11.42 -7.21
CA TRP A 130 -3.13 12.70 -6.50
C TRP A 130 -2.58 12.56 -5.08
N SER A 131 -2.06 13.66 -4.52
CA SER A 131 -1.72 13.76 -3.11
C SER A 131 -2.14 15.11 -2.52
N SER A 132 -2.48 15.11 -1.23
CA SER A 132 -2.82 16.33 -0.49
C SER A 132 -1.64 17.25 -0.20
N ASN A 133 -0.41 16.71 -0.20
CA ASN A 133 0.77 17.39 0.33
C ASN A 133 1.93 17.55 -0.67
N PHE A 134 1.87 16.85 -1.79
CA PHE A 134 2.90 16.84 -2.83
C PHE A 134 2.29 17.31 -4.15
N ALA A 135 2.89 18.34 -4.75
CA ALA A 135 2.34 18.97 -5.94
C ALA A 135 2.55 18.14 -7.21
N ASP A 136 3.59 17.32 -7.24
CA ASP A 136 4.01 16.55 -8.41
C ASP A 136 4.10 15.06 -8.10
N PHE A 137 3.91 14.23 -9.12
CA PHE A 137 4.24 12.81 -9.08
C PHE A 137 5.06 12.38 -10.31
N GLU A 138 5.80 11.30 -10.17
CA GLU A 138 6.57 10.65 -11.22
C GLU A 138 6.31 9.13 -11.17
N ARG A 139 5.96 8.54 -12.31
CA ARG A 139 5.83 7.08 -12.45
C ARG A 139 7.10 6.53 -13.07
N LYS A 140 7.72 5.54 -12.42
CA LYS A 140 8.88 4.79 -12.93
C LYS A 140 8.47 3.32 -13.07
N PHE A 141 8.09 2.94 -14.28
CA PHE A 141 7.53 1.61 -14.54
C PHE A 141 8.59 0.51 -14.41
N GLU A 142 9.60 0.46 -15.28
CA GLU A 142 10.55 -0.65 -15.23
C GLU A 142 11.88 -0.21 -14.62
N PRO A 143 12.48 -0.99 -13.69
CA PRO A 143 12.09 -2.34 -13.25
C PRO A 143 11.37 -2.42 -11.89
N TYR A 144 10.71 -1.36 -11.40
CA TYR A 144 10.24 -1.32 -10.00
C TYR A 144 8.73 -1.04 -9.81
N ASP A 145 8.01 -0.63 -10.86
CA ASP A 145 6.65 -0.09 -10.81
C ASP A 145 6.46 0.86 -9.62
N GLN A 146 7.22 1.95 -9.65
CA GLN A 146 7.26 2.97 -8.61
C GLN A 146 6.38 4.17 -8.96
N LEU A 147 5.80 4.74 -7.90
CA LEU A 147 5.08 6.01 -7.93
C LEU A 147 5.69 6.93 -6.87
N LEU A 148 6.40 7.97 -7.31
CA LEU A 148 7.06 8.95 -6.45
C LEU A 148 6.23 10.23 -6.39
N PHE A 149 5.82 10.65 -5.20
CA PHE A 149 5.25 11.96 -4.92
C PHE A 149 6.34 12.90 -4.39
N ARG A 150 6.42 14.14 -4.93
CA ARG A 150 7.47 15.11 -4.58
C ARG A 150 6.97 16.56 -4.66
N ASN A 151 7.89 17.50 -4.42
CA ASN A 151 7.61 18.94 -4.41
C ASN A 151 6.51 19.29 -3.39
N GLY A 152 6.80 18.95 -2.13
CA GLY A 152 5.86 19.04 -1.05
C GLY A 152 6.49 18.74 0.29
N LYS A 153 5.66 18.74 1.33
CA LYS A 153 6.10 18.42 2.69
C LYS A 153 4.97 17.85 3.53
N VAL A 154 5.32 16.87 4.37
CA VAL A 154 4.45 16.36 5.44
C VAL A 154 5.18 16.54 6.76
N ASP A 155 4.76 17.52 7.57
CA ASP A 155 5.32 17.73 8.90
C ASP A 155 4.96 16.59 9.86
N PRO A 156 5.75 16.36 10.93
CA PRO A 156 5.37 15.43 11.98
C PRO A 156 3.96 15.69 12.52
N LEU A 157 3.25 14.61 12.82
CA LEU A 157 1.86 14.56 13.29
C LEU A 157 0.85 15.14 12.29
N LYS A 158 1.23 15.28 11.02
CA LYS A 158 0.30 15.58 9.91
C LYS A 158 0.02 14.32 9.12
N THR A 159 -1.17 14.30 8.53
CA THR A 159 -1.60 13.22 7.64
C THR A 159 -1.44 13.68 6.20
N ALA A 160 -0.91 12.80 5.36
CA ALA A 160 -0.95 12.92 3.91
C ALA A 160 -1.93 11.90 3.33
N THR A 161 -2.70 12.30 2.33
CA THR A 161 -3.57 11.44 1.54
C THR A 161 -2.91 11.20 0.19
N PHE A 162 -2.95 9.95 -0.28
CA PHE A 162 -2.51 9.55 -1.60
C PHE A 162 -3.64 8.78 -2.29
N ASP A 163 -4.05 9.22 -3.47
CA ASP A 163 -4.99 8.53 -4.34
C ASP A 163 -4.22 7.97 -5.53
N PHE A 164 -4.50 6.73 -5.91
CA PHE A 164 -3.94 6.08 -7.10
C PHE A 164 -4.79 4.88 -7.52
N LEU A 165 -4.56 4.38 -8.72
CA LEU A 165 -5.14 3.15 -9.23
C LEU A 165 -4.06 2.09 -9.36
N ILE A 166 -4.36 0.89 -8.89
CA ILE A 166 -3.58 -0.32 -9.15
C ILE A 166 -4.32 -1.14 -10.20
N THR A 167 -3.61 -1.59 -11.23
CA THR A 167 -4.06 -2.69 -12.08
C THR A 167 -3.36 -3.97 -11.65
N ASP A 168 -4.10 -5.04 -11.42
CA ASP A 168 -3.58 -6.34 -11.00
C ASP A 168 -4.13 -7.46 -11.89
N TYR A 169 -3.32 -7.90 -12.84
CA TYR A 169 -3.60 -9.07 -13.66
C TYR A 169 -2.71 -10.26 -13.30
N THR A 170 -2.08 -10.22 -12.12
CA THR A 170 -1.25 -11.30 -11.62
C THR A 170 -2.12 -12.53 -11.31
N PRO A 171 -1.60 -13.76 -11.41
CA PRO A 171 -2.32 -14.96 -10.98
C PRO A 171 -2.23 -15.16 -9.45
N ARG A 172 -1.78 -14.16 -8.69
CA ARG A 172 -1.44 -14.29 -7.27
C ARG A 172 -2.56 -13.77 -6.39
N TRP A 173 -2.70 -14.42 -5.24
CA TRP A 173 -3.64 -14.02 -4.19
C TRP A 173 -3.06 -12.98 -3.25
N THR A 174 -1.79 -12.64 -3.38
CA THR A 174 -1.06 -11.76 -2.48
C THR A 174 -0.05 -10.96 -3.28
N PHE A 175 0.00 -9.67 -3.01
CA PHE A 175 1.01 -8.74 -3.51
C PHE A 175 1.24 -7.66 -2.44
N TYR A 176 2.22 -6.79 -2.66
CA TYR A 176 2.69 -5.86 -1.65
C TYR A 176 2.81 -4.44 -2.20
N ILE A 177 2.71 -3.48 -1.28
CA ILE A 177 3.06 -2.08 -1.53
C ILE A 177 4.16 -1.70 -0.57
N VAL A 178 5.36 -1.41 -1.07
CA VAL A 178 6.40 -0.75 -0.26
C VAL A 178 6.09 0.74 -0.21
N GLN A 179 6.19 1.32 0.97
CA GLN A 179 5.98 2.73 1.25
C GLN A 179 7.28 3.32 1.81
N ASP A 180 7.87 4.27 1.10
CA ASP A 180 9.17 4.85 1.42
C ASP A 180 9.03 6.38 1.60
N PRO A 181 8.85 6.86 2.85
CA PRO A 181 8.91 8.29 3.15
C PRO A 181 10.36 8.78 3.16
N ARG A 182 10.65 9.86 2.42
CA ARG A 182 11.99 10.44 2.35
C ARG A 182 12.10 11.70 3.18
N ILE A 183 13.16 11.79 3.96
CA ILE A 183 13.50 12.96 4.77
C ILE A 183 14.45 13.90 4.01
N PRO A 184 14.54 15.19 4.37
CA PRO A 184 15.55 16.07 3.80
C PRO A 184 16.95 15.52 4.04
N THR A 185 17.73 15.33 2.98
CA THR A 185 19.17 15.13 3.09
C THR A 185 19.83 16.50 3.18
N GLY A 186 20.46 16.78 4.32
CA GLY A 186 21.21 18.03 4.55
C GLY A 186 22.48 18.14 3.72
#